data_AF-A0A550GL55-F1
#
_entry.id   AF-A0A550GL55-F1
#
_cell.length_a   1.000
_cell.length_b   1.000
_cell.length_c   1.000
_cell.angle_alpha   90.00
_cell.angle_beta   90.00
_cell.angle_gamma   90.00
#
_symmetry.space_group_name_H-M   'P 1'
#
loop_
_entity.id
_entity.type
_entity.pdbx_description
1 polymer ?
#
loop_
_entity_poly.entity_id
_entity_poly.type
_entity_poly.pdbx_seq_one_letter_code
_entity_poly.pdbx_strand_id
1 'polypeptide(L)'
;MFEQLGIIGNIAVLVVAMAVLIKASSLAITNSVNLASVTGLGKTKIGFIFVAFSTSLPELFVVIFAILDPETIGISVGNVLGSNIVNICLILGSGFLLMALKYPDSVGFFTRLAREEVGSLNFGIFIASIVPLILLYLGYSSQIAGVLLVALFVFNMYELSKKRETVEEISAEAEKRKLKKYLAKAFLGVMGIVLCA
;
A
#
# COMPACT_ATOMS: atom_id res chain seq x y z
N MET A 1 6.52 -1.58 28.23
CA MET A 1 7.15 -0.24 28.18
C MET A 1 6.13 0.90 28.35
N PHE A 2 4.92 0.81 27.79
CA PHE A 2 3.88 1.86 27.92
C PHE A 2 2.96 1.73 29.16
N GLU A 3 2.93 0.58 29.83
CA GLU A 3 2.05 0.37 31.00
C GLU A 3 2.40 1.27 32.20
N GLN A 4 3.61 1.83 32.26
CA GLN A 4 4.05 2.72 33.34
C GLN A 4 3.72 4.21 33.12
N LEU A 5 3.28 4.60 31.92
CA LEU A 5 3.07 6.01 31.54
C LEU A 5 1.72 6.60 31.99
N GLY A 6 0.79 5.74 32.44
CA GLY A 6 -0.59 6.14 32.73
C GLY A 6 -1.35 6.61 31.48
N ILE A 7 -2.63 6.98 31.67
CA ILE A 7 -3.52 7.37 30.55
C ILE A 7 -3.00 8.61 29.81
N ILE A 8 -2.51 9.60 30.54
CA ILE A 8 -2.00 10.86 29.96
C ILE A 8 -0.78 10.59 29.08
N GLY A 9 0.15 9.74 29.55
CA GLY A 9 1.33 9.37 28.76
C GLY A 9 0.97 8.58 27.50
N ASN A 10 -0.01 7.66 27.57
CA ASN A 10 -0.50 6.94 26.40
C ASN A 10 -1.16 7.85 25.36
N ILE A 11 -1.95 8.84 25.81
CA ILE A 11 -2.54 9.85 24.91
C ILE A 11 -1.44 10.68 24.26
N ALA A 12 -0.43 11.10 25.02
CA ALA A 12 0.69 11.85 24.48
C ALA A 12 1.45 11.06 23.40
N VAL A 13 1.73 9.77 23.65
CA VAL A 13 2.35 8.87 22.66
C VAL A 13 1.49 8.76 21.40
N LEU A 14 0.17 8.59 21.55
CA LEU A 14 -0.76 8.50 20.42
C LEU A 14 -0.75 9.77 19.56
N VAL A 15 -0.82 10.96 20.19
CA VAL A 15 -0.78 12.24 19.47
C VAL A 15 0.54 12.43 18.73
N VAL A 16 1.67 12.08 19.37
CA VAL A 16 2.99 12.15 18.75
C VAL A 16 3.10 11.19 17.58
N ALA A 17 2.66 9.93 17.75
CA ALA A 17 2.65 8.92 16.69
C ALA A 17 1.80 9.38 15.50
N MET A 18 0.61 9.94 15.73
CA MET A 18 -0.22 10.51 14.66
C MET A 18 0.48 11.66 13.93
N ALA A 19 1.13 12.58 14.66
CA ALA A 19 1.85 13.68 14.04
C ALA A 19 3.05 13.21 13.20
N VAL A 20 3.77 12.18 13.65
CA VAL A 20 4.85 11.54 12.89
C VAL A 20 4.28 10.83 11.67
N LEU A 21 3.19 10.07 11.82
CA LEU A 21 2.51 9.36 10.75
C LEU A 21 2.08 10.31 9.62
N ILE A 22 1.51 11.46 9.94
CA ILE A 22 1.13 12.48 8.94
C ILE A 22 2.35 12.95 8.14
N LYS A 23 3.46 13.27 8.84
CA LYS A 23 4.70 13.72 8.18
C LYS A 23 5.34 12.61 7.34
N ALA A 24 5.38 11.39 7.86
CA ALA A 24 5.93 10.21 7.21
C ALA A 24 5.16 9.87 5.93
N SER A 25 3.82 9.86 6.01
CA SER A 25 2.92 9.68 4.87
C SER A 25 3.11 10.76 3.81
N SER A 26 3.18 12.03 4.21
CA SER A 26 3.46 13.14 3.27
C SER A 26 4.81 12.95 2.57
N LEU A 27 5.87 12.60 3.32
CA LEU A 27 7.19 12.35 2.76
C LEU A 27 7.18 11.16 1.77
N ALA A 28 6.53 10.06 2.13
CA ALA A 28 6.41 8.88 1.28
C ALA A 28 5.68 9.22 -0.03
N ILE A 29 4.52 9.87 0.04
CA ILE A 29 3.69 10.21 -1.12
C ILE A 29 4.43 11.19 -2.05
N THR A 30 4.96 12.30 -1.52
CA THR A 30 5.63 13.31 -2.36
C THR A 30 6.85 12.73 -3.09
N ASN A 31 7.66 11.92 -2.41
CA ASN A 31 8.83 11.33 -3.05
C ASN A 31 8.47 10.18 -3.99
N SER A 32 7.35 9.48 -3.75
CA SER A 32 6.79 8.51 -4.70
C SER A 32 6.34 9.19 -6.00
N VAL A 33 5.65 10.33 -5.92
CA VAL A 33 5.28 11.11 -7.12
C VAL A 33 6.51 11.62 -7.87
N ASN A 34 7.56 12.06 -7.15
CA ASN A 34 8.82 12.45 -7.78
C ASN A 34 9.55 11.25 -8.40
N LEU A 35 9.46 10.07 -7.78
CA LEU A 35 10.00 8.84 -8.33
C LEU A 35 9.33 8.50 -9.66
N ALA A 36 8.00 8.58 -9.72
CA ALA A 36 7.21 8.41 -10.94
C ALA A 36 7.73 9.27 -12.10
N SER A 37 8.03 10.54 -11.82
CA SER A 37 8.50 11.50 -12.82
C SER A 37 9.90 11.22 -13.37
N VAL A 38 10.76 10.55 -12.59
CA VAL A 38 12.15 10.22 -13.00
C VAL A 38 12.26 8.81 -13.57
N THR A 39 11.34 7.90 -13.21
CA THR A 39 11.39 6.51 -13.69
C THR A 39 10.52 6.27 -14.92
N GLY A 40 9.66 7.21 -15.32
CA GLY A 40 8.64 6.99 -16.36
C GLY A 40 7.56 5.98 -15.98
N LEU A 41 7.48 5.67 -14.69
CA LEU A 41 6.43 4.82 -14.15
C LEU A 41 5.29 5.77 -13.80
N GLY A 42 4.20 5.75 -14.56
CA GLY A 42 3.03 6.60 -14.30
C GLY A 42 2.61 6.60 -12.83
N LYS A 43 2.08 7.72 -12.34
CA LYS A 43 1.78 7.95 -10.90
C LYS A 43 0.94 6.84 -10.28
N THR A 44 -0.01 6.28 -11.03
CA THR A 44 -0.84 5.15 -10.59
C THR A 44 0.00 3.93 -10.25
N LYS A 45 0.98 3.56 -11.08
CA LYS A 45 1.83 2.38 -10.89
C LYS A 45 2.71 2.50 -9.66
N ILE A 46 3.28 3.69 -9.43
CA ILE A 46 4.03 3.96 -8.21
C ILE A 46 3.11 3.88 -6.98
N GLY A 47 1.86 4.34 -7.09
CA GLY A 47 0.83 4.13 -6.07
C GLY A 47 0.60 2.65 -5.76
N PHE A 48 0.38 1.84 -6.80
CA PHE A 48 0.15 0.41 -6.67
C PHE A 48 1.34 -0.36 -6.10
N ILE A 49 2.56 -0.03 -6.51
CA ILE A 49 3.75 -0.80 -6.13
C ILE A 49 4.33 -0.27 -4.84
N PHE A 50 4.63 1.02 -4.78
CA PHE A 50 5.37 1.59 -3.66
C PHE A 50 4.44 1.92 -2.50
N VAL A 51 3.37 2.68 -2.75
CA VAL A 51 2.48 3.14 -1.67
C VAL A 51 1.72 1.96 -1.06
N ALA A 52 1.09 1.11 -1.88
CA ALA A 52 0.31 -0.03 -1.37
C ALA A 52 1.18 -1.05 -0.62
N PHE A 53 2.39 -1.35 -1.10
CA PHE A 53 3.32 -2.22 -0.37
C PHE A 53 3.70 -1.60 0.98
N SER A 54 4.00 -0.30 0.98
CA SER A 54 4.42 0.43 2.18
C SER A 54 3.38 0.43 3.30
N THR A 55 2.10 0.59 2.92
CA THR A 55 1.00 0.55 3.89
C THR A 55 0.61 -0.86 4.28
N SER A 56 1.04 -1.91 3.57
CA SER A 56 0.72 -3.33 3.86
C SER A 56 1.81 -4.03 4.67
N LEU A 57 2.98 -3.41 4.83
CA LEU A 57 4.09 -3.94 5.62
C LEU A 57 3.73 -4.11 7.11
N PRO A 58 3.05 -3.16 7.78
CA PRO A 58 2.62 -3.35 9.17
C PRO A 58 1.73 -4.58 9.33
N GLU A 59 0.78 -4.78 8.43
CA GLU A 59 -0.13 -5.92 8.41
C GLU A 59 0.63 -7.24 8.22
N LEU A 60 1.65 -7.24 7.37
CA LEU A 60 2.53 -8.40 7.22
C LEU A 60 3.26 -8.73 8.53
N PHE A 61 3.76 -7.73 9.26
CA PHE A 61 4.37 -7.96 10.56
C PHE A 61 3.37 -8.51 11.58
N VAL A 62 2.15 -7.97 11.64
CA VAL A 62 1.08 -8.50 12.51
C VAL A 62 0.81 -9.97 12.20
N VAL A 63 0.70 -10.33 10.92
CA VAL A 63 0.52 -11.73 10.50
C VAL A 63 1.71 -12.58 10.97
N ILE A 64 2.95 -12.15 10.71
CA ILE A 64 4.16 -12.89 11.10
C ILE A 64 4.19 -13.13 12.61
N PHE A 65 3.89 -12.13 13.43
CA PHE A 65 3.90 -12.29 14.90
C PHE A 65 2.73 -13.14 15.40
N ALA A 66 1.54 -12.99 14.81
CA ALA A 66 0.36 -13.75 15.19
C ALA A 66 0.44 -15.25 14.85
N ILE A 67 1.23 -15.64 13.85
CA ILE A 67 1.42 -17.06 13.52
C ILE A 67 2.48 -17.76 14.38
N LEU A 68 3.26 -17.01 15.18
CA LEU A 68 4.27 -17.60 16.08
C LEU A 68 3.63 -18.26 17.30
N ASP A 69 2.41 -17.83 17.66
CA ASP A 69 1.64 -18.37 18.78
C ASP A 69 0.30 -18.96 18.28
N PRO A 70 0.08 -20.28 18.45
CA PRO A 70 -1.16 -20.95 18.06
C PRO A 70 -2.44 -20.30 18.57
N GLU A 71 -2.41 -19.68 19.76
CA GLU A 71 -3.59 -19.05 20.36
C GLU A 71 -3.97 -17.74 19.64
N THR A 72 -3.01 -17.13 18.94
CA THR A 72 -3.19 -15.84 18.26
C THR A 72 -3.33 -15.95 16.74
N ILE A 73 -3.29 -17.16 16.17
CA ILE A 73 -3.40 -17.39 14.71
C ILE A 73 -4.64 -16.70 14.13
N GLY A 74 -5.77 -16.71 14.85
CA GLY A 74 -7.01 -16.05 14.42
C GLY A 74 -6.86 -14.55 14.15
N ILE A 75 -5.93 -13.87 14.82
CA ILE A 75 -5.63 -12.45 14.63
C ILE A 75 -5.07 -12.20 13.23
N SER A 76 -4.27 -13.13 12.68
CA SER A 76 -3.69 -12.98 11.34
C SER A 76 -4.77 -12.90 10.25
N VAL A 77 -5.78 -13.78 10.30
CA VAL A 77 -6.89 -13.82 9.36
C VAL A 77 -7.79 -12.60 9.54
N GLY A 78 -8.10 -12.25 10.79
CA GLY A 78 -8.89 -11.07 11.13
C GLY A 78 -8.25 -9.77 10.61
N ASN A 79 -6.93 -9.65 10.75
CA ASN A 79 -6.16 -8.51 10.25
C ASN A 79 -6.24 -8.41 8.72
N VAL A 80 -5.94 -9.49 7.98
CA VAL A 80 -5.93 -9.45 6.51
C VAL A 80 -7.33 -9.15 5.94
N LEU A 81 -8.36 -9.84 6.42
CA LEU A 81 -9.72 -9.63 5.93
C LEU A 81 -10.29 -8.27 6.37
N GLY A 82 -10.08 -7.90 7.63
CA GLY A 82 -10.53 -6.63 8.19
C GLY A 82 -9.90 -5.43 7.48
N SER A 83 -8.58 -5.44 7.28
CA SER A 83 -7.86 -4.37 6.59
C SER A 83 -8.33 -4.20 5.14
N ASN A 84 -8.63 -5.29 4.43
CA ASN A 84 -9.21 -5.20 3.07
C ASN A 84 -10.61 -4.55 3.08
N ILE A 85 -11.46 -4.90 4.05
CA ILE A 85 -12.79 -4.27 4.20
C ILE A 85 -12.63 -2.78 4.52
N VAL A 86 -11.75 -2.41 5.46
CA VAL A 86 -11.49 -1.01 5.81
C VAL A 86 -10.94 -0.23 4.61
N ASN A 87 -10.01 -0.81 3.84
CA ASN A 87 -9.43 -0.18 2.67
C ASN A 87 -10.48 0.13 1.58
N ILE A 88 -11.36 -0.84 1.29
CA ILE A 88 -12.35 -0.71 0.21
C ILE A 88 -13.58 0.10 0.66
N CYS A 89 -14.12 -0.17 1.84
CA CYS A 89 -15.35 0.48 2.29
C CYS A 89 -15.09 1.86 2.90
N LEU A 90 -14.14 1.96 3.83
CA LEU A 90 -13.91 3.19 4.58
C LEU A 90 -12.94 4.13 3.84
N ILE A 91 -11.75 3.66 3.47
CA ILE A 91 -10.72 4.53 2.89
C ILE A 91 -11.09 4.96 1.47
N LEU A 92 -11.41 4.02 0.58
CA LEU A 92 -11.85 4.38 -0.78
C LEU A 92 -13.18 5.12 -0.78
N GLY A 93 -14.16 4.69 0.03
CA GLY A 93 -15.46 5.35 0.17
C GLY A 93 -15.35 6.80 0.68
N SER A 94 -14.54 7.03 1.72
CA SER A 94 -14.26 8.39 2.20
C SER A 94 -13.48 9.21 1.17
N GLY A 95 -12.56 8.60 0.42
CA GLY A 95 -11.88 9.23 -0.70
C GLY A 95 -12.85 9.76 -1.76
N PHE A 96 -13.84 8.96 -2.15
CA PHE A 96 -14.90 9.40 -3.07
C PHE A 96 -15.75 10.53 -2.49
N LEU A 97 -16.14 10.43 -1.22
CA LEU A 97 -16.91 11.48 -0.55
C LEU A 97 -16.15 12.80 -0.50
N LEU A 98 -14.91 12.79 -0.01
CA LEU A 98 -14.06 13.98 0.09
C LEU A 98 -13.78 14.60 -1.28
N MET A 99 -13.59 13.77 -2.31
CA MET A 99 -13.41 14.24 -3.67
C MET A 99 -14.68 14.88 -4.22
N ALA A 100 -15.85 14.26 -4.06
CA ALA A 100 -17.12 14.82 -4.52
C ALA A 100 -17.42 16.17 -3.85
N LEU A 101 -17.05 16.32 -2.57
CA LEU A 101 -17.21 17.58 -1.85
C LEU A 101 -16.23 18.67 -2.31
N LYS A 102 -14.98 18.31 -2.64
CA LYS A 102 -13.93 19.27 -2.97
C LYS A 102 -13.84 19.61 -4.46
N TYR A 103 -14.20 18.67 -5.33
CA TYR A 103 -14.08 18.75 -6.80
C TYR A 103 -15.33 18.19 -7.49
N PRO A 104 -16.51 18.81 -7.30
CA PRO A 104 -17.79 18.29 -7.82
C PRO A 104 -17.79 18.06 -9.34
N ASP A 105 -17.11 18.92 -10.12
CA ASP A 105 -17.04 18.79 -11.57
C ASP A 105 -16.08 17.70 -12.07
N SER A 106 -15.23 17.15 -11.19
CA SER A 106 -14.19 16.16 -11.55
C SER A 106 -14.54 14.72 -11.18
N VAL A 107 -15.71 14.48 -10.57
CA VAL A 107 -16.13 13.14 -10.12
C VAL A 107 -16.21 12.13 -11.28
N GLY A 108 -16.67 12.59 -12.46
CA GLY A 108 -16.75 11.77 -13.66
C GLY A 108 -15.38 11.32 -14.19
N PHE A 109 -14.35 12.15 -14.03
CA PHE A 109 -12.99 11.86 -14.49
C PHE A 109 -12.35 10.74 -13.66
N PHE A 110 -12.49 10.79 -12.33
CA PHE A 110 -11.89 9.75 -11.48
C PHE A 110 -12.57 8.39 -11.66
N THR A 111 -13.91 8.37 -11.74
CA THR A 111 -14.66 7.14 -12.00
C THR A 111 -14.25 6.50 -13.33
N ARG A 112 -13.97 7.34 -14.34
CA ARG A 112 -13.48 6.89 -15.64
C ARG A 112 -12.04 6.39 -15.59
N LEU A 113 -11.15 7.09 -14.91
CA LEU A 113 -9.75 6.68 -14.72
C LEU A 113 -9.68 5.35 -13.95
N ALA A 114 -10.43 5.21 -12.85
CA ALA A 114 -10.54 3.96 -12.10
C ALA A 114 -11.07 2.83 -13.00
N ARG A 115 -12.08 3.08 -13.83
CA ARG A 115 -12.61 2.09 -14.78
C ARG A 115 -11.59 1.73 -15.88
N GLU A 116 -10.83 2.68 -16.41
CA GLU A 116 -9.83 2.44 -17.46
C GLU A 116 -8.60 1.67 -16.91
N GLU A 117 -8.12 2.04 -15.72
CA GLU A 117 -7.04 1.32 -15.01
C GLU A 117 -7.47 -0.11 -14.66
N VAL A 118 -8.64 -0.29 -14.05
CA VAL A 118 -9.22 -1.61 -13.74
C VAL A 118 -9.46 -2.41 -15.01
N GLY A 119 -9.97 -1.78 -16.08
CA GLY A 119 -10.23 -2.41 -17.37
C GLY A 119 -8.97 -2.96 -18.06
N SER A 120 -7.83 -2.28 -17.91
CA SER A 120 -6.54 -2.74 -18.46
C SER A 120 -5.85 -3.83 -17.62
N LEU A 121 -6.22 -3.95 -16.35
CA LEU A 121 -5.61 -4.83 -15.33
C LEU A 121 -6.52 -6.00 -14.91
N ASN A 122 -7.67 -6.16 -15.57
CA ASN A 122 -8.83 -6.88 -15.06
C ASN A 122 -8.59 -8.35 -14.73
N PHE A 123 -7.73 -9.06 -15.46
CA PHE A 123 -7.57 -10.50 -15.21
C PHE A 123 -6.64 -10.81 -14.02
N GLY A 124 -5.52 -10.08 -13.91
CA GLY A 124 -4.52 -10.33 -12.86
C GLY A 124 -5.03 -9.97 -11.46
N ILE A 125 -5.61 -8.78 -11.29
CA ILE A 125 -6.15 -8.31 -10.00
C ILE A 125 -7.35 -9.17 -9.55
N PHE A 126 -8.19 -9.58 -10.50
CA PHE A 126 -9.34 -10.43 -10.21
C PHE A 126 -8.93 -11.81 -9.68
N ILE A 127 -7.97 -12.47 -10.35
CA ILE A 127 -7.41 -13.74 -9.87
C ILE A 127 -6.71 -13.54 -8.53
N ALA A 128 -5.91 -12.48 -8.38
CA ALA A 128 -5.19 -12.18 -7.15
C ALA A 128 -6.11 -11.93 -5.94
N SER A 129 -7.37 -11.54 -6.18
CA SER A 129 -8.35 -11.32 -5.10
C SER A 129 -9.17 -12.57 -4.80
N ILE A 130 -9.60 -13.30 -5.84
CA ILE A 130 -10.52 -14.45 -5.68
C ILE A 130 -9.80 -15.70 -5.20
N VAL A 131 -8.60 -15.99 -5.71
CA VAL A 131 -7.87 -17.21 -5.36
C VAL A 131 -7.58 -17.28 -3.85
N PRO A 132 -7.03 -16.24 -3.19
CA PRO A 132 -6.85 -16.26 -1.74
C PRO A 132 -8.16 -16.42 -0.97
N LEU A 133 -9.24 -15.74 -1.40
CA LEU A 133 -10.54 -15.82 -0.74
C LEU A 133 -11.13 -17.23 -0.81
N ILE A 134 -11.02 -17.91 -1.95
CA ILE A 134 -11.46 -19.31 -2.09
C ILE A 134 -10.63 -20.23 -1.21
N LEU A 135 -9.30 -20.08 -1.19
CA LEU A 135 -8.43 -20.89 -0.34
C LEU A 135 -8.78 -20.73 1.14
N LEU A 136 -9.04 -19.49 1.58
CA LEU A 136 -9.49 -19.20 2.94
C LEU A 136 -10.87 -19.81 3.24
N TYR A 137 -11.83 -19.66 2.33
CA TYR A 137 -13.18 -20.21 2.49
C TYR A 137 -13.19 -21.74 2.58
N LEU A 138 -12.33 -22.41 1.80
CA LEU A 138 -12.15 -23.86 1.83
C LEU A 138 -11.30 -24.33 3.02
N GLY A 139 -10.78 -23.43 3.86
CA GLY A 139 -9.88 -23.75 4.96
C GLY A 139 -8.55 -24.36 4.50
N TYR A 140 -8.17 -24.17 3.24
CA TYR A 140 -6.98 -24.78 2.66
C TYR A 140 -5.75 -23.93 2.95
N SER A 141 -5.04 -24.27 4.02
CA SER A 141 -3.76 -23.68 4.38
C SER A 141 -2.65 -24.69 4.13
N SER A 142 -1.81 -24.44 3.11
CA SER A 142 -0.64 -25.26 2.81
C SER A 142 0.55 -24.39 2.39
N GLN A 143 1.77 -24.90 2.61
CA GLN A 143 3.00 -24.21 2.19
C GLN A 143 3.01 -23.95 0.68
N ILE A 144 2.51 -24.91 -0.11
CA ILE A 144 2.41 -24.79 -1.56
C ILE A 144 1.44 -23.68 -1.94
N ALA A 145 0.28 -23.60 -1.30
CA ALA A 145 -0.68 -22.52 -1.52
C ALA A 145 -0.05 -21.16 -1.18
N GLY A 146 0.67 -21.05 -0.07
CA GLY A 146 1.38 -19.83 0.32
C GLY A 146 2.43 -19.39 -0.72
N VAL A 147 3.28 -20.31 -1.17
CA VAL A 147 4.28 -20.03 -2.22
C VAL A 147 3.62 -19.61 -3.52
N LEU A 148 2.51 -20.27 -3.90
CA LEU A 148 1.78 -19.95 -5.12
C LEU A 148 1.15 -18.55 -5.05
N LEU A 149 0.59 -18.16 -3.90
CA LEU A 149 0.07 -16.81 -3.69
C LEU A 149 1.17 -15.74 -3.75
N VAL A 150 2.34 -16.00 -3.14
CA VAL A 150 3.49 -15.08 -3.23
C VAL A 150 4.00 -14.96 -4.66
N ALA A 151 4.12 -16.07 -5.38
CA ALA A 151 4.52 -16.07 -6.79
C ALA A 151 3.53 -15.28 -7.65
N LEU A 152 2.23 -15.44 -7.40
CA LEU A 152 1.17 -14.69 -8.07
C LEU A 152 1.25 -13.19 -7.77
N PHE A 153 1.52 -12.80 -6.52
CA PHE A 153 1.76 -11.40 -6.15
C PHE A 153 2.95 -10.82 -6.92
N VAL A 154 4.10 -11.50 -6.93
CA VAL A 154 5.31 -11.05 -7.65
C VAL A 154 5.05 -10.93 -9.14
N PHE A 155 4.35 -11.89 -9.74
CA PHE A 155 3.97 -11.87 -11.16
C PHE A 155 3.09 -10.66 -11.50
N ASN A 156 2.05 -10.38 -10.69
CA ASN A 156 1.17 -9.23 -10.89
C ASN A 156 1.93 -7.89 -10.76
N MET A 157 2.83 -7.78 -9.78
CA MET A 157 3.67 -6.60 -9.61
C MET A 157 4.63 -6.38 -10.79
N TYR A 158 5.16 -7.47 -11.35
CA TYR A 158 6.00 -7.41 -12.54
C TYR A 158 5.22 -6.95 -13.79
N GLU A 159 4.02 -7.49 -14.02
CA GLU A 159 3.16 -7.03 -15.13
C GLU A 159 2.79 -5.55 -15.01
N LEU A 160 2.42 -5.10 -13.81
CA LEU A 160 2.15 -3.68 -13.51
C LEU A 160 3.34 -2.77 -13.84
N SER A 161 4.56 -3.26 -13.64
CA SER A 161 5.79 -2.51 -13.85
C SER A 161 6.22 -2.41 -15.33
N LYS A 162 5.75 -3.31 -16.20
CA LYS A 162 6.29 -3.48 -17.57
C LYS A 162 5.76 -2.47 -18.59
N LYS A 163 4.60 -1.86 -18.35
CA LYS A 163 4.07 -0.76 -19.17
C LYS A 163 4.80 0.54 -18.80
N ARG A 164 5.85 0.93 -19.52
CA ARG A 164 6.51 2.24 -19.34
C ARG A 164 5.80 3.33 -20.12
N GLU A 165 5.68 4.52 -19.55
CA GLU A 165 5.44 5.74 -20.31
C GLU A 165 6.80 6.20 -20.87
N THR A 166 6.83 6.68 -22.11
CA THR A 166 8.04 7.20 -22.76
C THR A 166 8.61 8.36 -21.95
N VAL A 167 9.84 8.21 -21.47
CA VAL A 167 10.60 9.26 -20.77
C VAL A 167 11.44 10.00 -21.79
N GLU A 168 11.33 11.33 -21.85
CA GLU A 168 12.23 12.18 -22.63
C GLU A 168 13.66 12.09 -22.07
N GLU A 169 14.64 11.85 -22.94
CA GLU A 169 16.05 11.69 -22.58
C GLU A 169 16.64 13.00 -22.01
N ILE A 170 17.01 12.99 -20.72
CA ILE A 170 17.77 14.04 -20.05
C ILE A 170 18.99 13.40 -19.35
N SER A 171 20.11 14.13 -19.31
CA SER A 171 21.43 13.72 -18.77
C SER A 171 21.41 12.67 -17.62
N ALA A 172 21.95 11.48 -17.92
CA ALA A 172 21.87 10.25 -17.12
C ALA A 172 22.48 10.35 -15.70
N GLU A 173 23.41 11.27 -15.46
CA GLU A 173 24.14 11.35 -14.20
C GLU A 173 23.42 12.19 -13.14
N ALA A 174 22.77 13.29 -13.58
CA ALA A 174 21.89 14.09 -12.73
C ALA A 174 20.61 13.30 -12.36
N GLU A 175 20.10 12.48 -13.28
CA GLU A 175 18.95 11.59 -13.04
C GLU A 175 19.24 10.52 -12.00
N LYS A 176 20.37 9.80 -12.12
CA LYS A 176 20.75 8.76 -11.14
C LYS A 176 20.85 9.31 -9.72
N ARG A 177 21.38 10.52 -9.55
CA ARG A 177 21.48 11.17 -8.23
C ARG A 177 20.11 11.57 -7.67
N LYS A 178 19.22 12.12 -8.51
CA LYS A 178 17.83 12.44 -8.13
C LYS A 178 17.04 11.18 -7.78
N LEU A 179 17.17 10.12 -8.58
CA LEU A 179 16.55 8.82 -8.38
C LEU A 179 16.90 8.24 -7.00
N LYS A 180 18.19 8.13 -6.68
CA LYS A 180 18.64 7.63 -5.37
C LYS A 180 18.09 8.47 -4.23
N LYS A 181 18.06 9.80 -4.39
CA LYS A 181 17.54 10.73 -3.36
C LYS A 181 16.04 10.54 -3.14
N TYR A 182 15.24 10.44 -4.20
CA TYR A 182 13.79 10.23 -4.09
C TYR A 182 13.48 8.86 -3.54
N LEU A 183 14.18 7.81 -3.99
CA LEU A 183 14.05 6.47 -3.45
C LEU A 183 14.36 6.42 -1.94
N ALA A 184 15.48 7.01 -1.52
CA ALA A 184 15.87 7.04 -0.10
C ALA A 184 14.85 7.79 0.77
N LYS A 185 14.36 8.95 0.30
CA LYS A 185 13.35 9.72 1.04
C LYS A 185 11.99 9.03 1.07
N ALA A 186 11.59 8.39 -0.03
CA ALA A 186 10.36 7.62 -0.09
C ALA A 186 10.45 6.48 0.94
N PHE A 187 11.53 5.69 0.92
CA PHE A 187 11.75 4.60 1.87
C PHE A 187 11.82 5.08 3.33
N LEU A 188 12.45 6.22 3.59
CA LEU A 188 12.44 6.83 4.92
C LEU A 188 11.02 7.16 5.40
N GLY A 189 10.18 7.69 4.50
CA GLY A 189 8.76 7.93 4.79
C GLY A 189 8.03 6.63 5.14
N VAL A 190 8.27 5.57 4.37
CA VAL A 190 7.68 4.24 4.61
C VAL A 190 8.09 3.67 5.96
N MET A 191 9.38 3.72 6.28
CA MET A 191 9.88 3.31 7.60
C MET A 191 9.22 4.11 8.72
N GLY A 192 9.01 5.41 8.53
CA GLY A 192 8.28 6.24 9.49
C GLY A 192 6.83 5.81 9.69
N ILE A 193 6.14 5.37 8.63
CA ILE A 193 4.78 4.82 8.71
C ILE A 193 4.79 3.53 9.52
N VAL A 194 5.69 2.59 9.17
CA VAL A 194 5.79 1.28 9.83
C VAL A 194 6.15 1.42 11.31
N LEU A 195 7.00 2.37 11.68
CA LEU A 195 7.37 2.63 13.09
C LEU A 195 6.23 3.21 13.93
N CYS A 196 5.23 3.82 13.29
CA CYS A 196 4.07 4.38 13.98
C CYS A 196 2.89 3.41 14.09
N ALA A 197 2.96 2.27 13.40
CA ALA A 197 1.96 1.20 13.42
C ALA A 197 2.25 0.23 14.56
#